data_AF-A0A0F9D090-F1
#
_entry.id   AF-A0A0F9D090-F1
#
_cell.length_a   1.000
_cell.length_b   1.000
_cell.length_c   1.000
_cell.angle_alpha   90.00
_cell.angle_beta   90.00
_cell.angle_gamma   90.00
#
_symmetry.space_group_name_H-M   'P 1'
#
loop_
_entity.id
_entity.type
_entity.pdbx_description
1 polymer ?
#
loop_
_entity_poly.entity_id
_entity_poly.type
_entity_poly.pdbx_seq_one_letter_code
_entity_poly.pdbx_strand_id
1 'polypeptide(L)'
;MACKDSVIDEKYALYNGDCVEVMKGMPSDSIGLSVYSPPFGGLYNYSSEIADLSNAYGYDGFFDHYEFVVKELARLTPAGRRTAVHCADIPSGNTGCDHPTHVYN
;
A
#
# COMPACT_ATOMS: atom_id res chain seq x y z
N MET A 1 9.72 -13.02 -11.08
CA MET A 1 9.44 -11.83 -11.92
C MET A 1 8.56 -10.90 -11.11
N ALA A 2 8.85 -9.59 -11.13
CA ALA A 2 8.11 -8.55 -10.39
C ALA A 2 6.59 -8.56 -10.65
N CYS A 3 6.19 -8.91 -11.87
CA CYS A 3 4.81 -9.03 -12.31
C CYS A 3 4.59 -10.47 -12.80
N LYS A 4 3.54 -11.14 -12.30
CA LYS A 4 3.17 -12.51 -12.68
C LYS A 4 2.43 -12.51 -14.02
N ASP A 5 1.54 -11.53 -14.21
CA ASP A 5 0.72 -11.37 -15.40
C ASP A 5 0.32 -9.90 -15.55
N SER A 6 0.11 -9.43 -16.78
CA SER A 6 -0.28 -8.04 -17.04
C SER A 6 -1.10 -7.90 -18.31
N VAL A 7 -2.06 -6.97 -18.28
CA VAL A 7 -2.81 -6.51 -19.46
C VAL A 7 -2.46 -5.05 -19.69
N ILE A 8 -1.99 -4.71 -20.89
CA ILE A 8 -1.67 -3.33 -21.28
C ILE A 8 -2.50 -2.99 -22.52
N ASP A 9 -3.26 -1.92 -22.41
CA ASP A 9 -4.14 -1.38 -23.44
C ASP A 9 -3.84 0.12 -23.61
N GLU A 10 -4.46 0.77 -24.59
CA GLU A 10 -4.34 2.20 -24.83
C GLU A 10 -4.85 3.04 -23.64
N LYS A 11 -5.90 2.56 -22.95
CA LYS A 11 -6.60 3.32 -21.89
C LYS A 11 -6.29 2.86 -20.47
N TYR A 12 -5.72 1.68 -20.30
CA TYR A 12 -5.49 1.10 -18.98
C TYR A 12 -4.35 0.09 -19.01
N ALA A 13 -3.74 -0.11 -17.85
CA ALA A 13 -2.83 -1.20 -17.59
C ALA A 13 -3.19 -1.84 -16.25
N LEU A 14 -3.18 -3.18 -16.21
CA LEU A 14 -3.41 -3.98 -15.01
C LEU A 14 -2.20 -4.88 -14.80
N TYR A 15 -1.69 -4.89 -13.57
CA TYR A 15 -0.53 -5.66 -13.17
C TYR A 15 -0.90 -6.58 -12.02
N ASN A 16 -0.69 -7.88 -12.19
CA ASN A 16 -0.82 -8.87 -11.13
C ASN A 16 0.57 -9.13 -10.54
N GLY A 17 0.91 -8.43 -9.46
CA GLY A 17 2.21 -8.53 -8.83
C GLY A 17 2.28 -7.75 -7.52
N ASP A 18 3.44 -7.81 -6.90
CA ASP A 18 3.75 -6.93 -5.77
C ASP A 18 3.76 -5.47 -6.25
N CYS A 19 3.03 -4.59 -5.56
CA CYS A 19 2.85 -3.21 -6.01
C CYS A 19 4.16 -2.41 -6.01
N VAL A 20 5.08 -2.68 -5.08
CA VAL A 20 6.38 -1.99 -5.00
C VAL A 20 7.24 -2.39 -6.20
N GLU A 21 7.33 -3.68 -6.48
CA GLU A 21 8.09 -4.20 -7.62
C GLU A 21 7.52 -3.75 -8.97
N VAL A 22 6.19 -3.68 -9.10
CA VAL A 22 5.53 -3.12 -10.30
C VAL A 22 5.84 -1.63 -10.44
N MET A 23 5.74 -0.85 -9.36
CA MET A 23 6.01 0.59 -9.38
C MET A 23 7.47 0.90 -9.75
N LYS A 24 8.45 0.12 -9.28
CA LYS A 24 9.87 0.27 -9.65
C LYS A 24 10.13 0.21 -11.15
N GLY A 25 9.31 -0.53 -11.89
CA GLY A 25 9.38 -0.62 -13.35
C GLY A 25 8.79 0.59 -14.09
N MET A 26 8.08 1.49 -13.40
CA MET A 26 7.46 2.67 -13.99
C MET A 26 8.42 3.87 -14.01
N PRO A 27 8.38 4.74 -15.04
CA PRO A 27 9.20 5.95 -15.09
C PRO A 27 8.90 6.91 -13.94
N SER A 28 9.88 7.67 -13.46
CA SER A 28 9.64 8.75 -12.50
C SER A 28 8.71 9.82 -13.07
N ASP A 29 8.03 10.57 -12.20
CA ASP A 29 7.15 11.69 -12.60
C ASP A 29 6.10 11.31 -13.67
N SER A 30 5.61 10.07 -13.65
CA SER A 30 4.68 9.54 -14.64
C SER A 30 3.23 9.41 -14.14
N ILE A 31 3.01 9.50 -12.82
CA ILE A 31 1.71 9.26 -12.19
C ILE A 31 1.13 10.56 -11.65
N GLY A 32 0.11 11.10 -12.34
CA GLY A 32 -0.52 12.37 -11.98
C GLY A 32 -1.43 12.34 -10.73
N LEU A 33 -1.89 11.16 -10.34
CA LEU A 33 -2.74 10.92 -9.17
C LEU A 33 -2.63 9.45 -8.77
N SER A 34 -2.41 9.18 -7.49
CA SER A 34 -2.60 7.86 -6.89
C SER A 34 -3.77 7.88 -5.92
N VAL A 35 -4.57 6.81 -5.94
CA VAL A 35 -5.68 6.60 -5.00
C VAL A 35 -5.63 5.15 -4.56
N TYR A 36 -5.51 4.90 -3.26
CA TYR A 36 -5.38 3.54 -2.74
C TYR A 36 -5.82 3.44 -1.28
N SER A 37 -6.00 2.20 -0.83
CA SER A 37 -6.27 1.83 0.56
C SER A 37 -5.26 0.74 0.93
N PRO A 38 -4.25 1.03 1.77
CA PRO A 38 -3.34 -0.01 2.23
C PRO A 38 -4.10 -1.04 3.09
N PRO A 39 -3.59 -2.28 3.23
CA PRO A 39 -4.14 -3.24 4.17
C PRO A 39 -3.99 -2.73 5.62
N PHE A 40 -4.83 -3.20 6.52
CA PHE A 40 -4.76 -2.84 7.94
C PHE A 40 -3.50 -3.41 8.58
N GLY A 41 -2.65 -2.54 9.14
CA GLY A 41 -1.41 -2.93 9.80
C GLY A 41 -1.65 -3.84 11.01
N GLY A 42 -1.25 -5.11 10.89
CA GLY A 42 -1.30 -6.08 11.99
C GLY A 42 -2.69 -6.63 12.32
N LEU A 43 -3.73 -6.35 11.54
CA LEU A 43 -5.09 -6.86 11.79
C LEU A 43 -5.39 -8.14 11.00
N TYR A 44 -5.08 -8.13 9.70
CA TYR A 44 -5.29 -9.27 8.81
C TYR A 44 -4.01 -9.58 8.06
N ASN A 45 -3.75 -10.86 7.82
CA ASN A 45 -2.70 -11.31 6.91
C ASN A 45 -3.33 -12.12 5.78
N TYR A 46 -3.04 -11.72 4.53
CA TYR A 46 -3.66 -12.31 3.35
C TYR A 46 -2.80 -13.40 2.70
N SER A 47 -1.50 -13.42 2.98
CA SER A 47 -0.57 -14.45 2.52
C SER A 47 0.69 -14.54 3.38
N SER A 48 1.37 -15.69 3.34
CA SER A 48 2.66 -15.90 4.00
C SER A 48 3.86 -15.32 3.23
N GLU A 49 3.62 -14.56 2.15
CA GLU A 49 4.69 -13.97 1.36
C GLU A 49 5.37 -12.85 2.13
N ILE A 50 6.70 -12.75 2.01
CA ILE A 50 7.48 -11.69 2.68
C ILE A 50 7.10 -10.31 2.13
N ALA A 51 6.75 -10.23 0.85
CA ALA A 51 6.35 -8.99 0.20
C ALA A 51 4.92 -8.55 0.56
N ASP A 52 4.15 -9.37 1.28
CA ASP A 52 2.81 -8.98 1.68
C ASP A 52 2.88 -7.87 2.73
N LEU A 53 2.40 -6.68 2.35
CA LEU A 53 2.33 -5.50 3.22
C LEU A 53 1.52 -5.76 4.50
N SER A 54 0.60 -6.72 4.46
CA SER A 54 -0.20 -7.16 5.61
C SER A 54 0.52 -8.18 6.51
N ASN A 55 1.61 -8.77 6.03
CA ASN A 55 2.46 -9.70 6.78
C ASN A 55 3.42 -8.94 7.73
N ALA A 56 2.83 -8.12 8.59
CA ALA A 56 3.52 -7.30 9.56
C ALA A 56 3.06 -7.63 10.98
N TYR A 57 4.02 -7.80 11.89
CA TYR A 57 3.72 -7.96 13.31
C TYR A 57 3.48 -6.59 13.94
N GLY A 58 2.22 -6.16 13.97
CA GLY A 58 1.81 -4.89 14.57
C GLY A 58 2.11 -3.66 13.68
N TYR A 59 1.98 -2.48 14.30
CA TYR A 59 1.96 -1.19 13.60
C TYR A 59 3.35 -0.78 13.08
N ASP A 60 4.40 -0.93 13.89
CA ASP A 60 5.77 -0.53 13.51
C ASP A 60 6.25 -1.30 12.27
N GLY A 61 6.09 -2.64 12.27
CA GLY A 61 6.45 -3.47 11.12
C GLY A 61 5.61 -3.15 9.87
N PHE A 62 4.37 -2.69 10.04
CA PHE A 62 3.56 -2.24 8.91
C PHE A 62 4.14 -0.95 8.31
N PHE A 63 4.58 0.01 9.12
CA PHE A 63 5.20 1.24 8.59
C PHE A 63 6.56 0.99 7.95
N ASP A 64 7.35 0.05 8.47
CA ASP A 64 8.60 -0.37 7.84
C ASP A 64 8.35 -0.91 6.42
N HIS A 65 7.33 -1.77 6.24
CA HIS A 65 6.94 -2.24 4.91
C HIS A 65 6.28 -1.14 4.06
N TYR A 66 5.44 -0.31 4.65
CA TYR A 66 4.72 0.74 3.94
C TYR A 66 5.66 1.83 3.41
N GLU A 67 6.81 2.04 4.04
CA GLU A 67 7.85 2.94 3.57
C GLU A 67 8.27 2.63 2.12
N PHE A 68 8.33 1.35 1.73
CA PHE A 68 8.63 0.96 0.35
C PHE A 68 7.58 1.47 -0.64
N VAL A 69 6.30 1.41 -0.26
CA VAL A 69 5.19 1.94 -1.08
C VAL A 69 5.30 3.45 -1.19
N VAL A 70 5.50 4.15 -0.07
CA VAL A 70 5.58 5.62 -0.02
C VAL A 70 6.78 6.14 -0.82
N LYS A 71 7.93 5.49 -0.75
CA LYS A 71 9.13 5.84 -1.53
C LYS A 71 8.87 5.76 -3.03
N GLU A 72 8.24 4.68 -3.50
CA GLU A 72 7.93 4.55 -4.92
C GLU A 72 6.84 5.53 -5.37
N LEU A 73 5.79 5.74 -4.57
CA LEU A 73 4.78 6.75 -4.87
C LEU A 73 5.39 8.16 -4.97
N ALA A 74 6.30 8.52 -4.07
CA ALA A 74 6.99 9.80 -4.11
C ALA A 74 7.84 9.97 -5.37
N ARG A 75 8.53 8.91 -5.82
CA ARG A 75 9.31 8.91 -7.07
C ARG A 75 8.43 9.03 -8.32
N LEU A 76 7.26 8.39 -8.30
CA LEU A 76 6.34 8.37 -9.43
C LEU A 76 5.51 9.64 -9.58
N THR A 77 5.34 10.40 -8.50
CA THR A 77 4.43 11.54 -8.43
C THR A 77 5.15 12.85 -8.78
N PRO A 78 4.77 13.54 -9.88
CA PRO A 78 5.35 14.84 -10.21
C PRO A 78 5.12 15.89 -9.12
N ALA A 79 6.03 16.86 -9.01
CA ALA A 79 5.86 18.01 -8.14
C ALA A 79 4.50 18.71 -8.36
N GLY A 80 3.77 18.95 -7.27
CA GLY A 80 2.43 19.56 -7.30
C GLY A 80 1.27 18.58 -7.55
N ARG A 81 1.54 17.28 -7.75
CA ARG A 81 0.51 16.23 -7.82
C ARG A 81 0.21 15.64 -6.45
N ARG A 82 -0.80 14.78 -6.38
CA ARG A 82 -1.37 14.29 -5.12
C ARG A 82 -1.45 12.77 -5.08
N THR A 83 -1.25 12.26 -3.87
CA THR A 83 -1.55 10.89 -3.47
C THR A 83 -2.69 10.93 -2.46
N ALA A 84 -3.71 10.10 -2.65
CA ALA A 84 -4.88 10.02 -1.78
C ALA A 84 -4.95 8.63 -1.14
N VAL A 85 -4.87 8.62 0.20
CA VAL A 85 -4.92 7.39 0.99
C VAL A 85 -6.28 7.31 1.66
N HIS A 86 -7.06 6.29 1.31
CA HIS A 86 -8.23 5.92 2.09
C HIS A 86 -7.75 5.12 3.30
N CYS A 87 -8.02 5.65 4.50
CA CYS A 87 -7.58 5.05 5.75
C CYS A 87 -8.71 5.07 6.78
N ALA A 88 -8.58 4.20 7.77
CA ALA A 88 -9.44 4.14 8.94
C ALA A 88 -8.59 3.74 10.14
N ASP A 89 -9.01 4.17 11.33
CA ASP A 89 -8.40 3.72 12.56
C ASP A 89 -8.65 2.22 12.76
N ILE A 90 -7.63 1.52 13.27
CA ILE A 90 -7.71 0.08 13.51
C ILE A 90 -8.36 -0.15 14.88
N PRO A 91 -9.46 -0.93 14.98
CA PRO A 91 -10.07 -1.23 16.26
C PRO A 91 -9.23 -2.23 17.06
N SER A 92 -9.29 -2.14 18.39
CA SER A 92 -8.58 -3.04 19.31
C SER A 92 -9.09 -4.47 19.30
N GLY A 93 -10.20 -4.74 18.61
CA GLY A 93 -10.85 -6.04 18.52
C GLY A 93 -12.13 -5.97 17.69
N ASN A 94 -12.97 -6.99 17.80
CA ASN A 94 -14.26 -7.07 17.10
C ASN A 94 -15.35 -7.55 18.06
N THR A 95 -15.37 -6.99 19.27
CA THR A 95 -16.30 -7.41 20.34
C THR A 95 -17.48 -6.45 20.50
N GLY A 96 -17.49 -5.32 19.79
CA GLY A 96 -18.50 -4.26 19.94
C GLY A 96 -18.23 -3.33 21.13
N CYS A 97 -17.13 -3.54 21.85
CA CYS A 97 -16.62 -2.70 22.93
C CYS A 97 -15.17 -2.24 22.67
N ASP A 98 -14.74 -2.32 21.41
CA ASP A 98 -13.41 -1.99 20.93
C ASP A 98 -13.17 -0.48 20.90
N HIS A 99 -11.89 -0.10 21.03
CA HIS A 99 -11.39 1.26 20.95
C HIS A 99 -10.32 1.34 19.86
N PRO A 100 -10.02 2.52 19.30
CA PRO A 100 -8.92 2.63 18.34
C PRO A 100 -7.59 2.25 19.00
N THR A 101 -6.79 1.40 18.34
CA THR A 101 -5.50 0.93 18.88
C THR A 101 -4.44 2.02 18.97
N HIS A 102 -4.58 3.08 18.16
CA HIS A 102 -3.65 4.20 18.06
C HIS A 102 -4.42 5.52 17.99
N VAL A 103 -5.03 5.92 19.11
CA VAL A 103 -5.51 7.31 19.26
C VAL A 103 -4.27 8.18 19.44
N TYR A 104 -3.98 9.04 18.46
CA TYR A 104 -2.93 10.05 18.59
C TYR A 104 -3.27 10.94 19.79
N ASN A 105 -2.44 10.86 20.84
CA ASN A 105 -2.38 11.86 21.91
C ASN A 105 -1.49 13.02 21.49
#